data_AF-E3QKN3-F1
#
_entry.id   AF-E3QKN3-F1
#
_cell.length_a   1.000
_cell.length_b   1.000
_cell.length_c   1.000
_cell.angle_alpha   90.00
_cell.angle_beta   90.00
_cell.angle_gamma   90.00
#
_symmetry.space_group_name_H-M   'P 1'
#
loop_
_entity.id
_entity.type
_entity.pdbx_description
1 polymer ?
#
loop_
_entity_poly.entity_id
_entity_poly.type
_entity_poly.pdbx_seq_one_letter_code
_entity_poly.pdbx_strand_id
1 'polypeptide(L)'
;MSGLSRPPKTRVASCPLCTTDLTRSPRVDLLDAAGIEEICTKSGRNSLSDLHAKIRNDCDPKKDVFDHNLVLYPATYIVDRYIYVYDISCYKHRETGNACDHVLGEWRNDTDSKPSECDDCILGPMQLEVNSPIGHTEARADEFKTAISSCSVKGYAYTSPSPYASSQTSTSSVSPTIVPQDWSAQRMSSECATTYRVQEGDTCESIAAAQQVPSRGLTEANDELDGWCGGLEAGQDLCLPTRCKVHPLKPEDSCESLLEVYGATQKSLAEWNPKLYIQCGTFNVTTGYICVG
;
A
#
# COMPACT_ATOMS: atom_id res chain seq x y z
N MET A 1 -20.43 54.77 14.69
CA MET A 1 -19.40 54.13 15.53
C MET A 1 -20.07 53.02 16.32
N SER A 2 -19.47 51.82 16.24
CA SER A 2 -19.60 50.70 17.19
C SER A 2 -20.96 49.99 17.25
N GLY A 3 -21.11 48.69 17.02
CA GLY A 3 -20.14 47.61 16.87
C GLY A 3 -20.84 46.32 17.31
N LEU A 4 -21.15 45.44 16.36
CA LEU A 4 -21.67 44.09 16.63
C LEU A 4 -20.54 43.24 17.23
N SER A 5 -20.71 42.75 18.45
CA SER A 5 -19.84 41.72 19.03
C SER A 5 -20.63 40.44 19.29
N ARG A 6 -20.24 39.39 18.56
CA ARG A 6 -20.72 38.01 18.63
C ARG A 6 -20.00 37.30 19.80
N PRO A 7 -20.64 36.39 20.54
CA PRO A 7 -19.97 35.66 21.62
C PRO A 7 -18.88 34.71 21.09
N PRO A 8 -17.86 34.38 21.90
CA PRO A 8 -16.71 33.58 21.48
C PRO A 8 -17.11 32.13 21.23
N LYS A 9 -16.67 31.60 20.08
CA LYS A 9 -16.71 30.17 19.75
C LYS A 9 -15.81 29.41 20.73
N THR A 10 -16.39 28.62 21.62
CA THR A 10 -15.65 27.64 22.42
C THR A 10 -15.18 26.53 21.49
N ARG A 11 -13.86 26.33 21.43
CA ARG A 11 -13.18 25.32 20.62
C ARG A 11 -13.54 23.93 21.13
N VAL A 12 -14.04 23.07 20.25
CA VAL A 12 -14.15 21.63 20.48
C VAL A 12 -12.78 21.02 20.20
N ALA A 13 -12.30 20.18 21.13
CA ALA A 13 -11.04 19.50 21.07
C ALA A 13 -10.90 18.66 19.80
N SER A 14 -9.71 18.76 19.20
CA SER A 14 -9.28 18.10 17.97
C SER A 14 -9.42 16.58 18.04
N CYS A 15 -9.94 16.03 16.95
CA CYS A 15 -10.12 14.62 16.67
C CYS A 15 -9.05 14.25 15.61
N PRO A 16 -7.92 13.62 15.99
CA PRO A 16 -6.80 13.41 15.08
C PRO A 16 -7.06 12.35 14.01
N LEU A 17 -8.06 11.49 14.18
CA LEU A 17 -8.36 10.41 13.22
C LEU A 17 -9.48 10.76 12.23
N CYS A 18 -10.28 11.80 12.49
CA CYS A 18 -11.32 12.27 11.55
C CYS A 18 -11.10 13.68 10.99
N THR A 19 -10.01 14.37 11.33
CA THR A 19 -9.73 15.70 10.77
C THR A 19 -8.27 15.92 10.37
N THR A 20 -7.90 15.43 9.18
CA THR A 20 -6.91 16.09 8.32
C THR A 20 -7.31 16.00 6.83
N ASP A 21 -7.88 17.13 6.40
CA ASP A 21 -7.68 17.82 5.13
C ASP A 21 -8.28 17.32 3.80
N LEU A 22 -9.04 18.22 3.18
CA LEU A 22 -9.80 18.10 1.94
C LEU A 22 -8.92 18.32 0.70
N THR A 23 -7.73 17.72 0.66
CA THR A 23 -6.87 17.72 -0.53
C THR A 23 -6.42 16.31 -0.91
N ARG A 24 -7.42 15.46 -1.18
CA ARG A 24 -7.39 14.30 -2.09
C ARG A 24 -6.29 13.26 -1.82
N SER A 25 -6.41 12.55 -0.70
CA SER A 25 -5.99 11.15 -0.60
C SER A 25 -7.02 10.28 -1.35
N PRO A 26 -6.64 9.26 -2.16
CA PRO A 26 -7.63 8.32 -2.65
C PRO A 26 -8.24 7.68 -1.40
N ARG A 27 -9.57 7.60 -1.37
CA ARG A 27 -10.27 6.98 -0.24
C ARG A 27 -9.85 5.51 -0.25
N VAL A 28 -9.59 4.91 0.91
CA VAL A 28 -9.62 3.46 1.01
C VAL A 28 -10.98 3.03 0.47
N ASP A 29 -10.96 2.23 -0.60
CA ASP A 29 -12.17 1.70 -1.24
C ASP A 29 -12.80 0.72 -0.24
N LEU A 30 -13.83 1.19 0.45
CA LEU A 30 -14.66 0.36 1.32
C LEU A 30 -15.49 -0.55 0.43
N LEU A 31 -15.60 -1.81 0.79
CA LEU A 31 -16.51 -2.71 0.11
C LEU A 31 -17.96 -2.25 0.33
N ASP A 32 -18.70 -2.08 -0.76
CA ASP A 32 -20.15 -1.92 -0.68
C ASP A 32 -20.82 -3.27 -0.36
N ALA A 33 -22.14 -3.27 -0.18
CA ALA A 33 -22.87 -4.49 0.18
C ALA A 33 -22.66 -5.63 -0.84
N ALA A 34 -22.55 -5.31 -2.13
CA ALA A 34 -22.32 -6.30 -3.17
C ALA A 34 -20.89 -6.86 -3.12
N GLY A 35 -19.88 -5.99 -2.94
CA GLY A 35 -18.48 -6.40 -2.76
C GLY A 35 -18.27 -7.25 -1.52
N ILE A 36 -18.95 -6.93 -0.41
CA ILE A 36 -18.92 -7.75 0.81
C ILE A 36 -19.52 -9.14 0.54
N GLU A 37 -20.66 -9.23 -0.14
CA GLU A 37 -21.30 -10.52 -0.43
C GLU A 37 -20.46 -11.40 -1.35
N GLU A 38 -19.81 -10.78 -2.34
CA GLU A 38 -18.95 -11.47 -3.31
C GLU A 38 -17.65 -11.97 -2.68
N ILE A 39 -16.96 -11.11 -1.92
CA ILE A 39 -15.60 -11.38 -1.43
C ILE A 39 -15.64 -12.10 -0.09
N CYS A 40 -16.52 -11.72 0.84
CA CYS A 40 -16.51 -12.19 2.22
C CYS A 40 -17.24 -13.52 2.44
N THR A 41 -16.98 -14.48 1.55
CA THR A 41 -17.53 -15.82 1.64
C THR A 41 -16.67 -16.73 2.54
N LYS A 42 -17.33 -17.53 3.38
CA LYS A 42 -16.65 -18.57 4.18
C LYS A 42 -15.86 -19.53 3.30
N SER A 43 -16.36 -19.83 2.10
CA SER A 43 -15.67 -20.70 1.15
C SER A 43 -14.32 -20.11 0.72
N GLY A 44 -14.28 -18.83 0.32
CA GLY A 44 -13.04 -18.17 -0.09
C GLY A 44 -12.00 -18.14 1.03
N ARG A 45 -12.42 -17.79 2.26
CA ARG A 45 -11.54 -17.79 3.43
C ARG A 45 -11.03 -19.18 3.80
N ASN A 46 -11.87 -20.22 3.68
CA ASN A 46 -11.46 -21.59 3.92
C ASN A 46 -10.44 -22.05 2.87
N SER A 47 -10.67 -21.77 1.59
CA SER A 47 -9.73 -22.10 0.52
C SER A 47 -8.35 -21.46 0.72
N LEU A 48 -8.29 -20.20 1.16
CA LEU A 48 -7.03 -19.56 1.53
C LEU A 48 -6.36 -20.26 2.73
N SER A 49 -7.14 -20.68 3.72
CA SER A 49 -6.63 -21.39 4.90
C SER A 49 -6.09 -22.78 4.54
N ASP A 50 -6.77 -23.49 3.65
CA ASP A 50 -6.37 -24.81 3.15
C ASP A 50 -5.10 -24.70 2.31
N LEU A 51 -5.02 -23.70 1.43
CA LEU A 51 -3.81 -23.41 0.65
C LEU A 51 -2.64 -23.07 1.58
N HIS A 52 -2.87 -22.22 2.58
CA HIS A 52 -1.86 -21.91 3.59
C HIS A 52 -1.37 -23.19 4.28
N ALA A 53 -2.28 -24.05 4.75
CA ALA A 53 -1.94 -25.29 5.43
C ALA A 53 -1.14 -26.22 4.52
N LYS A 54 -1.52 -26.31 3.25
CA LYS A 54 -0.82 -27.10 2.24
C LYS A 54 0.61 -26.60 2.03
N ILE A 55 0.82 -25.31 1.82
CA ILE A 55 2.17 -24.72 1.66
C ILE A 55 3.02 -25.01 2.89
N ARG A 56 2.47 -24.83 4.10
CA ARG A 56 3.20 -25.10 5.35
C ARG A 56 3.61 -26.58 5.48
N ASN A 57 2.81 -27.51 4.97
CA ASN A 57 3.10 -28.95 5.04
C ASN A 57 4.07 -29.41 3.95
N ASP A 58 3.98 -28.82 2.75
CA ASP A 58 4.73 -29.28 1.58
C ASP A 58 6.10 -28.58 1.43
N CYS A 59 6.27 -27.38 1.99
CA CYS A 59 7.49 -26.57 1.86
C CYS A 59 8.42 -26.70 3.09
N ASP A 60 9.72 -26.78 2.86
CA ASP A 60 10.75 -26.63 3.90
C ASP A 60 10.94 -25.13 4.22
N PRO A 61 10.59 -24.66 5.42
CA PRO A 61 10.61 -23.23 5.75
C PRO A 61 12.01 -22.61 5.76
N LYS A 62 13.07 -23.41 5.67
CA LYS A 62 14.46 -22.93 5.57
C LYS A 62 15.00 -22.87 4.15
N LYS A 63 14.37 -23.58 3.20
CA LYS A 63 14.86 -23.73 1.82
C LYS A 63 13.89 -23.17 0.80
N ASP A 64 12.61 -23.40 1.03
CA ASP A 64 11.52 -22.96 0.17
C ASP A 64 11.06 -21.59 0.66
N VAL A 65 11.95 -20.61 0.46
CA VAL A 65 11.74 -19.21 0.78
C VAL A 65 11.65 -18.39 -0.49
N PHE A 66 10.81 -17.36 -0.45
CA PHE A 66 10.72 -16.35 -1.49
C PHE A 66 11.76 -15.26 -1.23
N ASP A 67 12.76 -15.15 -2.11
CA ASP A 67 13.72 -14.04 -2.07
C ASP A 67 13.11 -12.83 -2.79
N HIS A 68 13.05 -11.70 -2.10
CA HIS A 68 12.76 -10.43 -2.70
C HIS A 68 13.75 -9.40 -2.16
N ASN A 69 14.69 -8.98 -3.00
CA ASN A 69 15.68 -7.93 -2.69
C ASN A 69 16.54 -8.25 -1.46
N LEU A 70 17.08 -9.48 -1.40
CA LEU A 70 17.92 -9.94 -0.31
C LEU A 70 17.15 -10.09 1.02
N VAL A 71 15.83 -10.04 0.95
CA VAL A 71 14.93 -10.32 2.07
C VAL A 71 14.22 -11.64 1.78
N LEU A 72 14.37 -12.59 2.69
CA LEU A 72 13.77 -13.90 2.58
C LEU A 72 12.43 -13.93 3.29
N TYR A 73 11.40 -14.36 2.56
CA TYR A 73 10.04 -14.53 3.04
C TYR A 73 9.67 -16.02 3.04
N PRO A 74 8.87 -16.47 4.02
CA PRO A 74 8.24 -17.79 3.95
C PRO A 74 7.43 -17.98 2.65
N ALA A 75 7.38 -19.20 2.11
CA ALA A 75 6.50 -19.54 0.99
C ALA A 75 5.01 -19.20 1.23
N THR A 76 4.60 -19.08 2.49
CA THR A 76 3.23 -18.70 2.89
C THR A 76 2.94 -17.21 2.68
N TYR A 77 3.94 -16.36 2.41
CA TYR A 77 3.81 -14.90 2.39
C TYR A 77 2.63 -14.38 1.58
N ILE A 78 2.49 -14.87 0.35
CA ILE A 78 1.45 -14.39 -0.57
C ILE A 78 0.06 -14.75 -0.03
N VAL A 79 -0.11 -15.97 0.47
CA VAL A 79 -1.39 -16.43 1.03
C VAL A 79 -1.71 -15.69 2.33
N ASP A 80 -0.71 -15.44 3.17
CA ASP A 80 -0.86 -14.64 4.38
C ASP A 80 -1.30 -13.20 4.06
N ARG A 81 -0.83 -12.60 2.96
CA ARG A 81 -1.33 -11.29 2.50
C ARG A 81 -2.80 -11.33 2.12
N TYR A 82 -3.25 -12.36 1.40
CA TYR A 82 -4.66 -12.50 1.05
C TYR A 82 -5.54 -12.73 2.27
N ILE A 83 -5.09 -13.58 3.20
CA ILE A 83 -5.79 -13.82 4.48
C ILE A 83 -5.87 -12.52 5.29
N TYR A 84 -4.76 -11.77 5.38
CA TYR A 84 -4.71 -10.50 6.09
C TYR A 84 -5.70 -9.48 5.54
N VAL A 85 -5.71 -9.27 4.21
CA VAL A 85 -6.63 -8.34 3.55
C VAL A 85 -8.08 -8.81 3.74
N TYR A 86 -8.35 -10.11 3.58
CA TYR A 86 -9.66 -10.68 3.82
C TYR A 86 -10.12 -10.39 5.26
N ASP A 87 -9.29 -10.68 6.27
CA ASP A 87 -9.68 -10.57 7.67
C ASP A 87 -9.98 -9.11 8.07
N ILE A 88 -9.31 -8.12 7.45
CA ILE A 88 -9.61 -6.70 7.63
C ILE A 88 -10.90 -6.30 6.89
N SER A 89 -10.97 -6.52 5.58
CA SER A 89 -12.10 -6.05 4.75
C SER A 89 -13.42 -6.76 5.10
N CYS A 90 -13.33 -8.01 5.54
CA CYS A 90 -14.49 -8.81 5.93
C CYS A 90 -14.72 -8.82 7.44
N TYR A 91 -14.07 -7.91 8.18
CA TYR A 91 -14.26 -7.79 9.62
C TYR A 91 -15.73 -7.47 9.93
N LYS A 92 -16.27 -8.18 10.92
CA LYS A 92 -17.64 -7.99 11.40
C LYS A 92 -17.61 -7.49 12.83
N HIS A 93 -18.42 -6.49 13.11
CA HIS A 93 -18.60 -5.94 14.44
C HIS A 93 -18.96 -7.07 15.42
N ARG A 94 -18.22 -7.20 16.52
CA ARG A 94 -18.33 -8.33 17.47
C ARG A 94 -19.72 -8.50 18.07
N GLU A 95 -20.40 -7.40 18.37
CA GLU A 95 -21.73 -7.43 19.00
C GLU A 95 -22.87 -7.57 17.98
N THR A 96 -22.87 -6.77 16.92
CA THR A 96 -23.99 -6.70 15.96
C THR A 96 -23.85 -7.70 14.81
N GLY A 97 -22.63 -8.16 14.50
CA GLY A 97 -22.33 -8.99 13.35
C GLY A 97 -22.34 -8.25 12.00
N ASN A 98 -22.53 -6.93 12.02
CA ASN A 98 -22.54 -6.11 10.80
C ASN A 98 -21.14 -6.03 10.19
N ALA A 99 -21.07 -6.02 8.87
CA ALA A 99 -19.81 -5.83 8.16
C ALA A 99 -19.31 -4.40 8.35
N CYS A 100 -18.05 -4.24 8.74
CA CYS A 100 -17.54 -2.95 9.16
C CYS A 100 -17.30 -1.98 8.00
N ASP A 101 -16.95 -2.47 6.81
CA ASP A 101 -16.89 -1.63 5.60
C ASP A 101 -18.26 -0.99 5.27
N HIS A 102 -19.35 -1.72 5.51
CA HIS A 102 -20.70 -1.19 5.35
C HIS A 102 -21.01 -0.10 6.40
N VAL A 103 -20.72 -0.36 7.68
CA VAL A 103 -20.92 0.61 8.78
C VAL A 103 -20.11 1.89 8.54
N LEU A 104 -18.85 1.75 8.14
CA LEU A 104 -17.96 2.86 7.79
C LEU A 104 -18.48 3.63 6.56
N GLY A 105 -19.06 2.91 5.59
CA GLY A 105 -19.70 3.49 4.41
C GLY A 105 -20.93 4.34 4.77
N GLU A 106 -21.74 3.89 5.72
CA GLU A 106 -22.90 4.65 6.23
C GLU A 106 -22.45 5.93 6.94
N TRP A 107 -21.44 5.85 7.82
CA TRP A 107 -20.90 7.02 8.51
C TRP A 107 -20.29 8.05 7.56
N ARG A 108 -19.70 7.61 6.44
CA ARG A 108 -19.16 8.51 5.42
C ARG A 108 -20.24 9.39 4.78
N ASN A 109 -21.49 8.94 4.78
CA ASN A 109 -22.64 9.66 4.24
C ASN A 109 -23.38 10.48 5.30
N ASP A 110 -23.07 10.28 6.58
CA ASP A 110 -23.65 11.00 7.69
C ASP A 110 -22.77 12.20 8.07
N THR A 111 -23.26 13.42 7.84
CA THR A 111 -22.55 14.65 8.17
C THR A 111 -22.73 15.11 9.62
N ASP A 112 -23.65 14.48 10.36
CA ASP A 112 -24.08 14.89 11.70
C ASP A 112 -23.61 13.93 12.80
N SER A 113 -23.40 12.65 12.46
CA SER A 113 -22.82 11.66 13.37
C SER A 113 -21.30 11.73 13.38
N LYS A 114 -20.70 11.82 14.57
CA LYS A 114 -19.27 11.48 14.70
C LYS A 114 -19.15 9.96 14.58
N PRO A 115 -18.38 9.42 13.61
CA PRO A 115 -17.89 8.05 13.70
C PRO A 115 -17.36 7.85 15.10
N SER A 116 -17.85 6.85 15.83
CA SER A 116 -17.31 6.55 17.14
C SER A 116 -15.94 5.94 16.92
N GLU A 117 -14.87 6.72 17.14
CA GLU A 117 -13.48 6.25 17.07
C GLU A 117 -13.21 5.04 18.00
N CYS A 118 -14.13 4.81 18.95
CA CYS A 118 -14.11 3.70 19.89
C CYS A 118 -14.99 2.52 19.49
N ASP A 119 -15.62 2.58 18.32
CA ASP A 119 -16.42 1.48 17.79
C ASP A 119 -15.54 0.30 17.38
N ASP A 120 -16.11 -0.91 17.46
CA ASP A 120 -15.39 -2.12 17.09
C ASP A 120 -15.05 -2.16 15.60
N CYS A 121 -15.81 -1.48 14.74
CA CYS A 121 -15.47 -1.33 13.32
C CYS A 121 -14.23 -0.46 13.05
N ILE A 122 -13.71 0.23 14.07
CA ILE A 122 -12.41 0.89 14.03
C ILE A 122 -11.36 0.06 14.75
N LEU A 123 -11.63 -0.29 16.01
CA LEU A 123 -10.65 -0.91 16.89
C LEU A 123 -10.34 -2.37 16.54
N GLY A 124 -11.30 -3.08 15.94
CA GLY A 124 -11.17 -4.47 15.50
C GLY A 124 -10.16 -4.63 14.36
N PRO A 125 -10.32 -3.91 13.24
CA PRO A 125 -9.33 -3.87 12.16
C PRO A 125 -7.95 -3.41 12.64
N MET A 126 -7.87 -2.40 13.52
CA MET A 126 -6.59 -1.99 14.12
C MET A 126 -5.94 -3.14 14.90
N GLN A 127 -6.72 -3.93 15.64
CA GLN A 127 -6.22 -5.12 16.35
C GLN A 127 -5.67 -6.18 15.38
N LEU A 128 -6.35 -6.43 14.26
CA LEU A 128 -5.87 -7.36 13.24
C LEU A 128 -4.58 -6.87 12.61
N GLU A 129 -4.48 -5.58 12.33
CA GLU A 129 -3.30 -4.94 11.75
C GLU A 129 -2.07 -5.09 12.65
N VAL A 130 -2.17 -4.71 13.92
CA VAL A 130 -1.02 -4.77 14.85
C VAL A 130 -0.64 -6.18 15.26
N ASN A 131 -1.52 -7.16 15.11
CA ASN A 131 -1.21 -8.57 15.39
C ASN A 131 -0.81 -9.35 14.14
N SER A 132 -0.92 -8.73 12.97
CA SER A 132 -0.45 -9.31 11.71
C SER A 132 1.02 -8.97 11.50
N PRO A 133 1.89 -9.95 11.24
CA PRO A 133 3.28 -9.68 10.89
C PRO A 133 3.44 -8.95 9.53
N ILE A 134 2.34 -8.75 8.78
CA ILE A 134 2.28 -7.98 7.53
C ILE A 134 1.85 -6.52 7.79
N GLY A 135 0.87 -6.33 8.69
CA GLY A 135 0.30 -5.01 9.00
C GLY A 135 1.04 -4.26 10.12
N HIS A 136 1.79 -4.99 10.94
CA HIS A 136 2.44 -4.48 12.13
C HIS A 136 3.58 -3.52 11.83
N THR A 137 3.55 -2.39 12.54
CA THR A 137 4.70 -1.51 12.75
C THR A 137 4.66 -1.04 14.21
N GLU A 138 5.79 -0.57 14.75
CA GLU A 138 5.83 -0.01 16.10
C GLU A 138 4.88 1.19 16.22
N ALA A 139 4.84 2.06 15.21
CA ALA A 139 3.95 3.22 15.17
C ALA A 139 2.47 2.82 15.25
N ARG A 140 2.02 1.85 14.45
CA ARG A 140 0.63 1.35 14.47
C ARG A 140 0.30 0.65 15.77
N ALA A 141 1.25 -0.08 16.35
CA ALA A 141 1.08 -0.69 17.66
C ALA A 141 0.87 0.36 18.76
N ASP A 142 1.58 1.49 18.69
CA ASP A 142 1.44 2.59 19.65
C ASP A 142 0.14 3.38 19.44
N GLU A 143 -0.28 3.63 18.20
CA GLU A 143 -1.59 4.18 17.87
C GLU A 143 -2.72 3.30 18.42
N PHE A 144 -2.63 1.98 18.21
CA PHE A 144 -3.60 1.04 18.74
C PHE A 144 -3.66 1.05 20.27
N LYS A 145 -2.51 0.98 20.96
CA LYS A 145 -2.48 1.07 22.44
C LYS A 145 -3.10 2.37 22.94
N THR A 146 -2.82 3.48 22.25
CA THR A 146 -3.37 4.80 22.56
C THR A 146 -4.89 4.81 22.39
N ALA A 147 -5.41 4.27 21.29
CA ALA A 147 -6.83 4.17 21.01
C ALA A 147 -7.57 3.28 22.04
N ILE A 148 -7.01 2.11 22.37
CA ILE A 148 -7.60 1.23 23.39
C ILE A 148 -7.65 1.94 24.76
N SER A 149 -6.58 2.64 25.13
CA SER A 149 -6.53 3.40 26.38
C SER A 149 -7.50 4.57 26.40
N SER A 150 -7.62 5.35 25.32
CA SER A 150 -8.51 6.52 25.26
C SER A 150 -9.98 6.10 25.28
N CYS A 151 -10.31 4.99 24.62
CA CYS A 151 -11.65 4.44 24.55
C CYS A 151 -12.05 3.65 25.81
N SER A 152 -11.12 3.37 26.72
CA SER A 152 -11.38 2.59 27.95
C SER A 152 -12.03 1.22 27.68
N VAL A 153 -11.74 0.62 26.53
CA VAL A 153 -12.32 -0.66 26.09
C VAL A 153 -11.47 -1.86 26.52
N LYS A 154 -12.08 -3.03 26.55
CA LYS A 154 -11.44 -4.32 26.87
C LYS A 154 -11.68 -5.31 25.72
N GLY A 155 -10.92 -6.41 25.71
CA GLY A 155 -11.06 -7.46 24.69
C GLY A 155 -10.19 -7.26 23.43
N TYR A 156 -9.36 -6.23 23.42
CA TYR A 156 -8.40 -5.92 22.37
C TYR A 156 -6.99 -6.31 22.84
N ALA A 157 -6.58 -7.53 22.50
CA ALA A 157 -5.26 -8.06 22.84
C ALA A 157 -4.23 -7.69 21.78
N TYR A 158 -3.01 -7.35 22.22
CA TYR A 158 -1.83 -7.15 21.38
C TYR A 158 -0.82 -8.26 21.65
N THR A 159 -0.40 -8.96 20.60
CA THR A 159 0.49 -10.15 20.69
C THR A 159 1.91 -9.87 20.24
N SER A 160 2.20 -8.69 19.67
CA SER A 160 3.53 -8.32 19.14
C SER A 160 4.10 -9.38 18.19
N PRO A 161 3.63 -9.45 16.94
CA PRO A 161 4.03 -10.49 16.00
C PRO A 161 5.54 -10.44 15.71
N SER A 162 6.12 -11.60 15.41
CA SER A 162 7.52 -11.66 14.95
C SER A 162 7.65 -11.06 13.54
N PRO A 163 8.79 -10.43 13.20
CA PRO A 163 9.04 -9.93 11.85
C PRO A 163 8.88 -11.04 10.82
N TYR A 164 8.16 -10.74 9.75
CA TYR A 164 7.81 -11.74 8.74
C TYR A 164 8.99 -12.13 7.83
N ALA A 165 9.99 -11.26 7.73
CA ALA A 165 11.04 -11.34 6.74
C ALA A 165 12.42 -11.30 7.39
N SER A 166 13.38 -12.03 6.83
CA SER A 166 14.77 -12.06 7.30
C SER A 166 15.68 -11.37 6.30
N SER A 167 16.30 -10.26 6.71
CA SER A 167 17.20 -9.48 5.84
C SER A 167 18.59 -10.11 5.75
N GLN A 168 19.18 -10.15 4.56
CA GLN A 168 20.60 -10.45 4.37
C GLN A 168 21.41 -9.14 4.37
N THR A 169 22.43 -9.05 5.22
CA THR A 169 23.30 -7.87 5.31
C THR A 169 24.27 -7.85 4.13
N SER A 170 24.10 -6.91 3.19
CA SER A 170 25.04 -6.67 2.09
C SER A 170 25.60 -5.26 2.16
N THR A 171 26.91 -5.14 2.41
CA THR A 171 27.66 -3.88 2.44
C THR A 171 28.13 -3.48 1.05
N SER A 172 27.70 -2.33 0.52
CA SER A 172 28.48 -1.47 -0.40
C SER A 172 27.80 -0.12 -0.65
N SER A 173 28.57 0.98 -0.51
CA SER A 173 28.13 2.37 -0.70
C SER A 173 28.73 2.98 -1.96
N VAL A 174 27.91 3.56 -2.86
CA VAL A 174 28.32 4.66 -3.73
C VAL A 174 27.13 5.59 -3.99
N SER A 175 27.32 6.89 -3.83
CA SER A 175 26.32 7.96 -4.00
C SER A 175 26.62 8.79 -5.27
N PRO A 176 25.63 9.13 -6.13
CA PRO A 176 25.86 10.06 -7.24
C PRO A 176 25.22 11.45 -7.03
N THR A 177 25.93 12.48 -7.49
CA THR A 177 25.58 13.91 -7.47
C THR A 177 24.60 14.28 -8.61
N ILE A 178 23.57 15.10 -8.33
CA ILE A 178 22.51 15.51 -9.29
C ILE A 178 22.70 16.96 -9.79
N VAL A 179 22.38 17.19 -11.06
CA VAL A 179 22.24 18.52 -11.72
C VAL A 179 20.75 18.74 -12.12
N PRO A 180 20.16 19.95 -11.99
CA PRO A 180 18.75 20.19 -12.35
C PRO A 180 18.54 20.40 -13.85
N GLN A 181 17.52 19.76 -14.42
CA GLN A 181 16.97 20.07 -15.76
C GLN A 181 15.43 20.03 -15.73
N ASP A 182 14.86 20.90 -16.58
CA ASP A 182 13.46 21.28 -16.72
C ASP A 182 12.68 20.23 -17.53
N TRP A 183 11.65 19.63 -16.95
CA TRP A 183 10.78 18.66 -17.62
C TRP A 183 9.33 18.95 -17.21
N SER A 184 8.38 18.83 -18.16
CA SER A 184 6.97 19.18 -17.96
C SER A 184 6.14 17.96 -17.58
N ALA A 185 5.48 18.01 -16.42
CA ALA A 185 4.56 16.98 -15.93
C ALA A 185 3.29 16.87 -16.77
N GLN A 186 3.22 15.88 -17.65
CA GLN A 186 1.97 15.37 -18.19
C GLN A 186 1.48 14.21 -17.32
N ARG A 187 0.16 14.09 -17.13
CA ARG A 187 -0.44 12.93 -16.47
C ARG A 187 -0.07 11.68 -17.25
N MET A 188 0.64 10.76 -16.62
CA MET A 188 1.06 9.53 -17.29
C MET A 188 -0.06 8.50 -17.27
N SER A 189 -0.75 8.41 -18.40
CA SER A 189 -1.64 7.30 -18.70
C SER A 189 -0.80 6.05 -18.98
N SER A 190 -1.26 4.88 -18.50
CA SER A 190 -0.71 3.56 -18.85
C SER A 190 -1.17 3.08 -20.24
N GLU A 191 -1.71 3.98 -21.07
CA GLU A 191 -1.99 3.68 -22.48
C GLU A 191 -0.68 3.43 -23.24
N CYS A 192 -0.77 2.56 -24.24
CA CYS A 192 0.36 2.21 -25.08
C CYS A 192 0.88 3.41 -25.87
N ALA A 193 1.95 4.01 -25.39
CA ALA A 193 2.55 5.18 -26.04
C ALA A 193 3.42 4.74 -27.22
N THR A 194 4.23 3.69 -27.01
CA THR A 194 5.12 3.12 -28.02
C THR A 194 5.26 1.62 -27.81
N THR A 195 5.83 0.90 -28.77
CA THR A 195 6.15 -0.52 -28.64
C THR A 195 7.65 -0.76 -28.59
N TYR A 196 8.07 -1.85 -27.96
CA TYR A 196 9.45 -2.28 -27.86
C TYR A 196 9.57 -3.77 -28.12
N ARG A 197 10.44 -4.15 -29.06
CA ARG A 197 10.75 -5.55 -29.32
C ARG A 197 11.83 -6.03 -28.35
N VAL A 198 11.48 -6.96 -27.47
CA VAL A 198 12.38 -7.57 -26.49
C VAL A 198 13.56 -8.23 -27.20
N GLN A 199 14.77 -7.89 -26.77
CA GLN A 199 16.01 -8.46 -27.27
C GLN A 199 16.49 -9.62 -26.38
N GLU A 200 17.39 -10.44 -26.91
CA GLU A 200 18.02 -11.48 -26.12
C GLU A 200 18.85 -10.88 -24.97
N GLY A 201 18.57 -11.32 -23.74
CA GLY A 201 19.23 -10.83 -22.52
C GLY A 201 18.58 -9.61 -21.87
N ASP A 202 17.46 -9.11 -22.41
CA ASP A 202 16.69 -8.06 -21.74
C ASP A 202 16.03 -8.52 -20.44
N THR A 203 15.85 -7.56 -19.54
CA THR A 203 15.06 -7.65 -18.31
C THR A 203 14.08 -6.49 -18.29
N CYS A 204 12.97 -6.57 -17.54
CA CYS A 204 12.08 -5.40 -17.43
C CYS A 204 12.81 -4.19 -16.86
N GLU A 205 13.79 -4.39 -15.97
CA GLU A 205 14.60 -3.32 -15.40
C GLU A 205 15.50 -2.69 -16.45
N SER A 206 16.18 -3.47 -17.29
CA SER A 206 17.03 -2.93 -18.36
C SER A 206 16.20 -2.20 -19.41
N ILE A 207 15.02 -2.71 -19.75
CA ILE A 207 14.07 -2.06 -20.66
C ILE A 207 13.55 -0.77 -20.04
N ALA A 208 13.07 -0.80 -18.79
CA ALA A 208 12.55 0.36 -18.07
C ALA A 208 13.59 1.48 -17.98
N ALA A 209 14.84 1.14 -17.65
CA ALA A 209 15.95 2.07 -17.61
C ALA A 209 16.25 2.68 -18.99
N ALA A 210 16.41 1.84 -20.01
CA ALA A 210 16.80 2.26 -21.35
C ALA A 210 15.70 3.05 -22.07
N GLN A 211 14.45 2.67 -21.85
CA GLN A 211 13.28 3.30 -22.46
C GLN A 211 12.69 4.43 -21.62
N GLN A 212 13.23 4.66 -20.42
CA GLN A 212 12.80 5.71 -19.51
C GLN A 212 11.32 5.60 -19.14
N VAL A 213 10.89 4.40 -18.73
CA VAL A 213 9.51 4.10 -18.33
C VAL A 213 9.47 3.51 -16.92
N PRO A 214 8.40 3.73 -16.14
CA PRO A 214 8.29 3.16 -14.80
C PRO A 214 8.05 1.65 -14.85
N SER A 215 8.69 0.89 -13.96
CA SER A 215 8.63 -0.58 -13.96
C SER A 215 7.20 -1.12 -13.79
N ARG A 216 6.40 -0.55 -12.87
CA ARG A 216 4.99 -0.96 -12.72
C ARG A 216 4.13 -0.56 -13.93
N GLY A 217 4.44 0.58 -14.56
CA GLY A 217 3.74 0.95 -15.78
C GLY A 217 4.05 0.00 -16.94
N LEU A 218 5.27 -0.54 -16.99
CA LEU A 218 5.67 -1.54 -17.99
C LEU A 218 4.93 -2.87 -17.76
N THR A 219 4.90 -3.40 -16.54
CA THR A 219 4.22 -4.68 -16.28
C THR A 219 2.71 -4.56 -16.41
N GLU A 220 2.09 -3.47 -15.95
CA GLU A 220 0.63 -3.29 -16.10
C GLU A 220 0.17 -2.96 -17.53
N ALA A 221 1.07 -2.55 -18.42
CA ALA A 221 0.73 -2.31 -19.83
C ALA A 221 0.75 -3.58 -20.69
N ASN A 222 1.20 -4.71 -20.13
CA ASN A 222 1.44 -5.97 -20.85
C ASN A 222 0.86 -7.13 -20.03
N ASP A 223 -0.36 -7.57 -20.36
CA ASP A 223 -1.09 -8.61 -19.61
C ASP A 223 -0.38 -9.97 -19.59
N GLU A 224 0.54 -10.20 -20.53
CA GLU A 224 1.37 -11.39 -20.60
C GLU A 224 2.56 -11.38 -19.64
N LEU A 225 2.90 -10.20 -19.09
CA LEU A 225 3.85 -10.06 -18.01
C LEU A 225 3.10 -10.13 -16.67
N ASP A 226 3.62 -10.91 -15.73
CA ASP A 226 3.13 -10.82 -14.35
C ASP A 226 3.67 -9.57 -13.64
N GLY A 227 3.15 -9.30 -12.44
CA GLY A 227 3.56 -8.14 -11.63
C GLY A 227 5.04 -8.12 -11.21
N TRP A 228 5.79 -9.19 -11.49
CA TRP A 228 7.20 -9.40 -11.21
C TRP A 228 8.05 -9.59 -12.49
N CYS A 229 7.53 -9.19 -13.65
CA CYS A 229 8.18 -9.39 -14.96
C CYS A 229 8.34 -10.88 -15.36
N GLY A 230 7.60 -11.79 -14.74
CA GLY A 230 7.49 -13.16 -15.23
C GLY A 230 6.80 -13.18 -16.59
N GLY A 231 7.29 -14.01 -17.52
CA GLY A 231 6.73 -14.13 -18.88
C GLY A 231 7.44 -13.29 -19.94
N LEU A 232 8.50 -12.55 -19.61
CA LEU A 232 9.29 -11.81 -20.60
C LEU A 232 10.07 -12.76 -21.52
N GLU A 233 9.79 -12.72 -22.82
CA GLU A 233 10.47 -13.55 -23.82
C GLU A 233 11.15 -12.72 -24.91
N ALA A 234 12.35 -13.12 -25.33
CA ALA A 234 13.04 -12.48 -26.44
C ALA A 234 12.22 -12.59 -27.72
N GLY A 235 12.08 -11.48 -28.45
CA GLY A 235 11.25 -11.38 -29.64
C GLY A 235 9.77 -11.15 -29.37
N GLN A 236 9.36 -10.91 -28.12
CA GLN A 236 8.03 -10.38 -27.80
C GLN A 236 7.97 -8.87 -28.09
N ASP A 237 6.79 -8.35 -28.44
CA ASP A 237 6.55 -6.91 -28.56
C ASP A 237 5.84 -6.43 -27.29
N LEU A 238 6.53 -5.61 -26.50
CA LEU A 238 5.95 -4.95 -25.33
C LEU A 238 5.35 -3.62 -25.70
N CYS A 239 4.25 -3.32 -25.06
CA CYS A 239 3.71 -2.00 -24.90
C CYS A 239 4.53 -1.20 -23.86
N LEU A 240 5.00 -0.01 -24.24
CA LEU A 240 5.66 0.93 -23.35
C LEU A 240 4.71 2.07 -22.96
N PRO A 241 4.60 2.40 -21.66
CA PRO A 241 3.86 3.58 -21.22
C PRO A 241 4.62 4.86 -21.60
N THR A 242 4.05 6.01 -21.23
CA THR A 242 4.68 7.31 -21.48
C THR A 242 6.05 7.39 -20.80
N ARG A 243 7.03 7.99 -21.49
CA ARG A 243 8.38 8.18 -20.97
C ARG A 243 8.42 9.25 -19.88
N CYS A 244 9.29 9.06 -18.90
CA CYS A 244 9.54 9.96 -17.79
C CYS A 244 10.99 9.92 -17.35
N LYS A 245 11.42 10.92 -16.58
CA LYS A 245 12.61 10.81 -15.75
C LYS A 245 12.38 9.74 -14.69
N VAL A 246 13.11 8.64 -14.86
CA VAL A 246 13.06 7.52 -13.93
C VAL A 246 14.12 7.64 -12.84
N HIS A 247 13.76 7.24 -11.63
CA HIS A 247 14.67 7.02 -10.51
C HIS A 247 14.75 5.52 -10.20
N PRO A 248 15.95 4.92 -10.14
CA PRO A 248 16.12 3.55 -9.69
C PRO A 248 15.89 3.49 -8.18
N LEU A 249 14.84 2.82 -7.75
CA LEU A 249 14.53 2.66 -6.32
C LEU A 249 15.61 1.85 -5.62
N LYS A 250 16.08 2.39 -4.51
CA LYS A 250 17.04 1.78 -3.60
C LYS A 250 16.38 1.45 -2.26
N PRO A 251 16.94 0.51 -1.49
CA PRO A 251 16.41 0.16 -0.17
C PRO A 251 16.29 1.33 0.80
N GLU A 252 17.15 2.34 0.67
CA GLU A 252 17.15 3.56 1.47
C GLU A 252 16.18 4.65 0.98
N ASP A 253 15.57 4.51 -0.20
CA ASP A 253 14.62 5.49 -0.69
C ASP A 253 13.32 5.45 0.10
N SER A 254 12.89 6.62 0.56
CA SER A 254 11.56 6.84 1.09
C SER A 254 10.81 7.80 0.17
N CYS A 255 9.49 7.86 0.33
CA CYS A 255 8.70 8.85 -0.39
C CYS A 255 9.24 10.26 -0.08
N GLU A 256 9.53 10.56 1.19
CA GLU A 256 10.07 11.84 1.65
C GLU A 256 11.43 12.15 1.01
N SER A 257 12.35 11.18 0.95
CA SER A 257 13.66 11.40 0.34
C SER A 257 13.53 11.71 -1.15
N LEU A 258 12.63 11.02 -1.87
CA LEU A 258 12.36 11.28 -3.29
C LEU A 258 11.75 12.67 -3.50
N LEU A 259 10.79 13.06 -2.66
CA LEU A 259 10.18 14.40 -2.73
C LEU A 259 11.22 15.50 -2.52
N GLU A 260 12.11 15.34 -1.53
CA GLU A 260 13.18 16.29 -1.26
C GLU A 260 14.19 16.36 -2.41
N VAL A 261 14.72 15.21 -2.82
CA VAL A 261 15.76 15.11 -3.86
C VAL A 261 15.30 15.69 -5.19
N TYR A 262 14.03 15.47 -5.54
CA TYR A 262 13.47 15.91 -6.82
C TYR A 262 12.67 17.21 -6.73
N GLY A 263 12.60 17.85 -5.56
CA GLY A 263 11.80 19.06 -5.35
C GLY A 263 10.32 18.85 -5.71
N ALA A 264 9.82 17.62 -5.50
CA ALA A 264 8.49 17.20 -5.88
C ALA A 264 7.51 17.34 -4.71
N THR A 265 6.22 17.34 -5.02
CA THR A 265 5.18 17.18 -4.00
C THR A 265 4.62 15.76 -4.06
N GLN A 266 4.04 15.26 -2.97
CA GLN A 266 3.35 13.96 -2.97
C GLN A 266 2.33 13.87 -4.10
N LYS A 267 1.59 14.96 -4.36
CA LYS A 267 0.67 15.06 -5.48
C LYS A 267 1.37 14.83 -6.82
N SER A 268 2.49 15.50 -7.05
CA SER A 268 3.25 15.36 -8.30
C SER A 268 3.79 13.94 -8.48
N LEU A 269 4.35 13.35 -7.42
CA LEU A 269 4.86 11.97 -7.44
C LEU A 269 3.74 10.96 -7.72
N ALA A 270 2.57 11.14 -7.12
CA ALA A 270 1.38 10.33 -7.41
C ALA A 270 0.83 10.54 -8.83
N GLU A 271 0.88 11.78 -9.36
CA GLU A 271 0.45 12.10 -10.73
C GLU A 271 1.35 11.47 -11.80
N TRP A 272 2.66 11.33 -11.52
CA TRP A 272 3.59 10.63 -12.41
C TRP A 272 3.47 9.11 -12.30
N ASN A 273 2.95 8.60 -11.19
CA ASN A 273 2.83 7.16 -10.96
C ASN A 273 1.41 6.79 -10.53
N PRO A 274 0.38 7.02 -11.37
CA PRO A 274 -1.02 6.87 -10.95
C PRO A 274 -1.45 5.43 -10.64
N LYS A 275 -0.62 4.45 -11.03
CA LYS A 275 -0.79 3.02 -10.71
C LYS A 275 -0.10 2.61 -9.41
N LEU A 276 0.78 3.45 -8.91
CA LEU A 276 1.32 3.33 -7.56
C LEU A 276 0.38 4.07 -6.63
N TYR A 277 -0.16 3.36 -5.64
CA TYR A 277 -0.89 3.98 -4.54
C TYR A 277 0.12 4.69 -3.61
N ILE A 278 0.67 5.80 -4.08
CA ILE A 278 1.73 6.53 -3.36
C ILE A 278 1.11 7.35 -2.24
N GLN A 279 1.17 6.78 -1.05
CA GLN A 279 1.06 7.48 0.21
C GLN A 279 2.40 7.39 0.90
N CYS A 280 3.00 8.52 1.29
CA CYS A 280 4.36 8.48 1.85
C CYS A 280 4.42 7.62 3.12
N GLY A 281 3.35 7.58 3.92
CA GLY A 281 3.23 6.68 5.08
C GLY A 281 3.10 5.18 4.76
N THR A 282 2.89 4.79 3.50
CA THR A 282 2.79 3.38 3.07
C THR A 282 3.68 3.08 1.87
N PHE A 283 4.64 3.95 1.55
CA PHE A 283 5.52 3.79 0.40
C PHE A 283 6.48 2.63 0.66
N ASN A 284 6.25 1.50 0.00
CA ASN A 284 6.99 0.26 0.20
C ASN A 284 7.57 -0.32 -1.10
N VAL A 285 7.67 0.51 -2.15
CA VAL A 285 8.26 0.09 -3.42
C VAL A 285 9.76 0.26 -3.31
N THR A 286 10.49 -0.85 -3.24
CA THR A 286 11.95 -0.86 -3.02
C THR A 286 12.74 -1.31 -4.24
N THR A 287 12.06 -1.58 -5.36
CA THR A 287 12.68 -2.07 -6.60
C THR A 287 12.09 -1.49 -7.86
N GLY A 288 12.91 -1.53 -8.91
CA GLY A 288 12.56 -1.05 -10.23
C GLY A 288 12.71 0.47 -10.34
N TYR A 289 12.03 1.02 -11.34
CA TYR A 289 12.09 2.42 -11.69
C TYR A 289 10.76 3.11 -11.42
N ILE A 290 10.81 4.23 -10.70
CA ILE A 290 9.68 5.11 -10.46
C ILE A 290 9.86 6.42 -11.25
N CYS A 291 8.77 7.00 -11.72
CA CYS A 291 8.84 8.31 -12.33
C CYS A 291 8.97 9.39 -11.27
N VAL A 292 9.96 10.25 -11.45
CA VAL A 292 10.22 11.43 -10.61
C VAL A 292 10.14 12.71 -11.44
N GLY A 293 9.50 12.59 -12.61
CA GLY A 293 9.23 13.70 -13.50
C GLY A 293 8.97 13.34 -14.94
#